data_AF-A0A0F9T6D5-F1
#
_entry.id   AF-A0A0F9T6D5-F1
#
_cell.length_a   1.000
_cell.length_b   1.000
_cell.length_c   1.000
_cell.angle_alpha   90.00
_cell.angle_beta   90.00
_cell.angle_gamma   90.00
#
_symmetry.space_group_name_H-M   'P 1'
#
loop_
_entity.id
_entity.type
_entity.pdbx_description
1 polymer ?
#
loop_
_entity_poly.entity_id
_entity_poly.type
_entity_poly.pdbx_seq_one_letter_code
_entity_poly.pdbx_strand_id
1 'polypeptide(L)' 'MNDKCPDCKGKGDTLCPDCCGRMEDKPFCNTCGGCGREYCETCKGTGKSRKDGEG' A
#
# COMPACT_ATOMS: atom_id res chain seq x y z
N MET A 1 -18.71 -8.82 8.91
CA MET A 1 -18.20 -7.79 7.98
C MET A 1 -16.78 -8.15 7.56
N ASN A 2 -16.39 -7.82 6.32
CA ASN A 2 -15.00 -7.81 5.89
C ASN A 2 -14.65 -6.33 5.63
N ASP A 3 -14.24 -5.63 6.67
CA ASP A 3 -13.89 -4.20 6.63
C ASP A 3 -12.52 -3.95 5.98
N LYS A 4 -11.95 -4.99 5.36
CA LYS A 4 -10.65 -4.96 4.72
C LYS A 4 -10.73 -4.03 3.52
N CYS A 5 -9.76 -3.13 3.42
CA CYS A 5 -9.59 -2.30 2.24
C CYS A 5 -9.49 -3.21 1.00
N PRO A 6 -10.33 -3.02 -0.03
CA PRO A 6 -10.34 -3.89 -1.21
C PRO A 6 -9.04 -3.81 -2.01
N ASP A 7 -8.37 -2.66 -1.94
CA ASP A 7 -7.18 -2.33 -2.71
C ASP A 7 -5.93 -3.05 -2.17
N CYS A 8 -5.65 -2.91 -0.87
CA CYS A 8 -4.55 -3.61 -0.20
C CYS A 8 -4.96 -4.93 0.46
N LYS A 9 -6.21 -5.38 0.27
CA LYS A 9 -6.80 -6.60 0.86
C LYS A 9 -6.61 -6.73 2.38
N GLY A 10 -6.58 -5.60 3.10
CA GLY A 10 -6.37 -5.59 4.55
C GLY A 10 -4.96 -5.30 5.03
N LYS A 11 -3.97 -5.17 4.13
CA LYS A 11 -2.57 -5.02 4.52
C LYS A 11 -2.21 -3.61 5.03
N GLY A 12 -2.79 -2.58 4.42
CA GLY A 12 -2.43 -1.18 4.67
C GLY A 12 -1.35 -0.66 3.73
N ASP A 13 -0.59 -1.54 3.09
CA ASP A 13 0.42 -1.24 2.08
C ASP A 13 0.13 -1.94 0.74
N THR A 14 0.63 -1.35 -0.33
CA THR A 14 0.65 -1.92 -1.69
C THR A 14 2.08 -2.05 -2.16
N LEU A 15 2.34 -2.97 -3.10
CA LEU A 15 3.66 -3.03 -3.73
C LEU A 15 3.95 -1.72 -4.45
N CYS A 16 5.21 -1.28 -4.39
CA CYS A 16 5.62 -0.11 -5.15
C CYS A 16 5.38 -0.37 -6.64
N PRO A 17 4.71 0.54 -7.37
CA PRO A 17 4.38 0.31 -8.78
C PRO A 17 5.63 0.25 -9.67
N ASP A 18 6.73 0.90 -9.28
CA ASP A 18 7.95 0.96 -10.09
C ASP A 18 8.83 -0.29 -9.93
N CYS A 19 9.09 -0.70 -8.68
CA CYS A 19 9.95 -1.87 -8.43
C CYS A 19 9.17 -3.16 -8.13
N CYS A 20 7.85 -3.10 -7.98
CA CYS A 20 6.99 -4.25 -7.65
C CYS A 20 7.47 -5.06 -6.43
N GLY A 21 8.13 -4.40 -5.46
CA GLY A 21 8.74 -5.06 -4.30
C GLY A 21 10.05 -5.80 -4.57
N ARG A 22 10.56 -5.78 -5.80
CA ARG A 22 11.83 -6.41 -6.18
C ARG A 22 12.99 -5.46 -5.90
N MET A 23 13.35 -5.40 -4.62
CA MET A 23 14.46 -4.58 -4.15
C MET A 23 15.84 -5.19 -4.45
N GLU A 24 15.89 -6.48 -4.79
CA GLU A 24 17.10 -7.21 -5.17
C GLU A 24 17.72 -6.72 -6.48
N ASP A 25 16.91 -6.39 -7.49
CA ASP A 25 17.37 -5.82 -8.77
C ASP A 25 17.53 -4.29 -8.74
N LYS A 26 16.75 -3.60 -7.88
CA LYS A 26 16.64 -2.14 -7.89
C LYS A 26 16.70 -1.60 -6.45
N PRO A 27 17.88 -1.64 -5.80
CA PRO A 27 18.05 -1.25 -4.39
C PRO A 27 17.69 0.22 -4.14
N PHE A 28 17.76 1.07 -5.16
CA PHE A 28 17.31 2.46 -5.12
C PHE A 28 16.10 2.64 -6.02
N CYS A 29 14.91 2.42 -5.45
CA CYS A 29 13.66 2.80 -6.09
C CYS A 29 13.32 4.23 -5.69
N ASN A 30 13.33 5.17 -6.65
CA ASN A 30 13.05 6.59 -6.39
C ASN A 30 11.61 6.82 -5.89
N THR A 31 10.68 5.93 -6.23
CA THR A 31 9.28 6.04 -5.81
C THR A 31 9.12 5.69 -4.33
N CYS A 32 9.58 4.50 -3.91
CA CYS A 32 9.39 4.03 -2.52
C CYS A 32 10.62 4.20 -1.62
N GLY A 33 11.65 4.93 -2.06
CA GLY A 33 12.90 5.12 -1.31
C GLY A 33 13.67 3.84 -1.00
N GLY A 34 13.35 2.75 -1.69
CA GLY A 34 13.94 1.43 -1.47
C GLY A 34 13.22 0.51 -0.46
N CYS A 35 12.00 0.87 -0.02
CA CYS A 35 11.20 -0.02 0.84
C CYS A 35 10.48 -1.14 0.08
N GLY A 36 10.36 -1.04 -1.24
CA GLY A 36 9.64 -2.00 -2.10
C GLY A 36 8.12 -1.88 -2.03
N ARG A 37 7.59 -1.04 -1.15
CA ARG A 37 6.16 -0.91 -0.86
C ARG A 37 5.80 0.54 -0.59
N GLU A 38 4.54 0.85 -0.83
CA GLU A 38 3.95 2.17 -0.68
C GLU A 38 2.74 2.08 0.24
N TYR A 39 2.41 3.17 0.92
CA TYR A 39 1.17 3.24 1.70
C TYR A 39 -0.04 3.09 0.76
N CYS A 40 -1.00 2.24 1.13
CA CYS A 40 -2.23 2.13 0.38
C CYS A 40 -3.01 3.44 0.53
N GLU A 41 -3.09 4.22 -0.54
CA GLU A 41 -3.73 5.53 -0.59
C GLU A 41 -5.20 5.49 -0.18
N THR A 42 -5.90 4.41 -0.54
CA THR A 42 -7.32 4.19 -0.28
C THR A 42 -7.62 4.09 1.21
N CYS A 43 -6.77 3.41 1.99
CA CYS A 43 -6.96 3.23 3.43
C CYS A 43 -5.98 4.05 4.28
N LYS A 44 -5.10 4.82 3.64
CA LYS A 44 -4.02 5.60 4.28
C LYS A 44 -3.24 4.79 5.31
N GLY A 45 -2.90 3.54 4.98
CA GLY A 45 -2.13 2.66 5.88
C GLY A 45 -2.94 1.85 6.88
N THR A 46 -4.24 2.09 7.04
CA THR A 46 -5.05 1.42 8.08
C THR A 46 -5.44 -0.02 7.75
N GLY A 47 -5.34 -0.42 6.48
CA GLY A 47 -5.81 -1.71 5.98
C GLY A 47 -7.34 -1.84 5.96
N LYS A 48 -8.10 -0.81 6.35
CA LYS A 48 -9.56 -0.86 6.42
C LYS A 48 -10.20 0.08 5.41
N SER A 49 -11.26 -0.37 4.72
CA SER A 49 -12.03 0.51 3.85
C SER A 49 -12.79 1.52 4.71
N ARG A 50 -12.55 2.83 4.51
CA ARG A 50 -13.41 3.87 5.08
C ARG A 50 -14.75 3.85 4.36
N LYS A 51 -15.62 2.90 4.69
CA LYS A 51 -17.06 3.05 4.43
C LYS A 51 -17.78 3.82 5.55
N ASP A 52 -17.04 4.21 6.58
CA ASP A 52 -17.50 5.10 7.64
C ASP A 52 -16.42 6.16 7.85
N GLY A 53 -16.66 7.37 7.33
CA GLY A 53 -15.70 8.47 7.44
C GLY A 53 -15.83 9.52 6.36
N GLU A 54 -17.06 9.81 5.92
CA GLU A 54 -17.44 11.18 5.57
C GLU A 54 -18.09 11.74 6.84
N GLY A 55 -17.54 12.84 7.34
CA GLY A 55 -17.94 13.56 8.55
C GLY A 55 -17.09 14.80 8.69
#